data_AF-A0A9D1ETT2-F1
#
_entry.id   AF-A0A9D1ETT2-F1
#
_cell.length_a   1.000
_cell.length_b   1.000
_cell.length_c   1.000
_cell.angle_alpha   90.00
_cell.angle_beta   90.00
_cell.angle_gamma   90.00
#
_symmetry.space_group_name_H-M   'P 1'
#
loop_
_entity.id
_entity.type
_entity.pdbx_description
1 polymer ?
#
loop_
_entity_poly.entity_id
_entity_poly.type
_entity_poly.pdbx_seq_one_letter_code
_entity_poly.pdbx_strand_id
1 'polypeptide(L)'
;MKIAVTYDNGNIFQHFGRTEFFKVYEVEDNQVVSSEVIGSNGVGHGALAGLLADQDVDVLICGGIGGGAQTALAQAGVKLCAGAQGGADQAVEAYLKGELVSTGANCDHHHHEEGHGCGDHGEGHGCGSGCSSHDEEEHGCGSGCGGHGEDGHGCGCGSRPAITGRNVGKTCRTHYRGTFNDGTQFDSSYDRGEPLEFVCGAGQMIKGFDAAVADMEVGQVTDIHLMPEEAYGMPDPNAIFTIEIAQLPGSENLEVGQQVYLSNQYGQPFPVKVTEKEDATITFDANHEMAGKELNFRIELVEVK
;
A
#
# COMPACT_ATOMS: atom_id res chain seq x y z
N MET A 1 7.60 -16.69 27.76
CA MET A 1 7.09 -15.31 27.57
C MET A 1 7.26 -14.92 26.12
N LYS A 2 6.37 -14.11 25.57
CA LYS A 2 6.44 -13.65 24.18
C LYS A 2 6.76 -12.16 24.11
N ILE A 3 7.76 -11.81 23.30
CA ILE A 3 8.21 -10.44 23.09
C ILE A 3 7.99 -10.09 21.63
N ALA A 4 7.14 -9.11 21.35
CA ALA A 4 7.00 -8.55 20.01
C ALA A 4 7.92 -7.34 19.85
N VAL A 5 8.52 -7.20 18.67
CA VAL A 5 9.34 -6.05 18.30
C VAL A 5 8.84 -5.49 16.98
N THR A 6 8.72 -4.17 16.86
CA THR A 6 8.44 -3.55 15.56
C THR A 6 9.60 -3.82 14.61
N TYR A 7 9.36 -4.48 13.48
CA TYR A 7 10.42 -4.98 12.61
C TYR A 7 10.39 -4.31 11.24
N ASP A 8 11.53 -3.74 10.83
CA ASP A 8 11.76 -3.23 9.48
C ASP A 8 13.18 -3.59 9.05
N ASN A 9 13.31 -4.51 8.10
CA ASN A 9 14.59 -4.89 7.46
C ASN A 9 15.76 -5.13 8.46
N GLY A 10 15.50 -5.80 9.58
CA GLY A 10 16.51 -6.13 10.60
C GLY A 10 16.59 -5.13 11.76
N ASN A 11 15.94 -3.98 11.65
CA ASN A 11 15.96 -2.90 12.64
C ASN A 11 14.60 -2.65 13.28
N ILE A 12 14.60 -1.94 14.41
CA ILE A 12 13.41 -1.56 15.15
C ILE A 12 12.75 -0.35 14.48
N PHE A 13 11.52 -0.55 14.01
CA PHE A 13 10.78 0.52 13.37
C PHE A 13 10.33 1.56 14.40
N GLN A 14 10.53 2.84 14.07
CA GLN A 14 10.33 3.96 15.00
C GLN A 14 8.89 4.43 15.11
N HIS A 15 7.97 3.95 14.27
CA HIS A 15 6.57 4.37 14.32
C HIS A 15 5.64 3.15 14.42
N PHE A 16 5.24 2.78 15.64
CA PHE A 16 4.35 1.63 15.87
C PHE A 16 3.09 1.66 14.98
N GLY A 17 2.49 2.84 14.76
CA GLY A 17 1.28 2.99 13.95
C GLY A 17 1.44 2.78 12.44
N ARG A 18 2.67 2.71 11.94
CA ARG A 18 2.99 2.50 10.52
C ARG A 18 3.82 1.25 10.27
N THR A 19 4.05 0.45 11.31
CA THR A 19 4.85 -0.77 11.18
C THR A 19 4.03 -1.81 10.42
N GLU A 20 4.57 -2.29 9.32
CA GLU A 20 3.90 -3.32 8.52
C GLU A 20 4.20 -4.72 9.06
N PHE A 21 5.32 -4.88 9.77
CA PHE A 21 5.77 -6.15 10.32
C PHE A 21 6.11 -6.04 11.81
N PHE A 22 5.91 -7.16 12.51
CA PHE A 22 6.37 -7.39 13.88
C PHE A 22 7.19 -8.67 13.90
N LYS A 23 8.29 -8.67 14.63
CA LYS A 23 9.04 -9.89 14.92
C LYS A 23 8.68 -10.33 16.33
N VAL A 24 8.00 -11.46 16.45
CA VAL A 24 7.62 -12.08 17.72
C VAL A 24 8.69 -13.09 18.11
N TYR A 25 9.18 -12.98 19.33
CA TYR A 25 10.19 -13.83 19.92
C TYR A 25 9.55 -14.60 21.07
N GLU A 26 9.71 -15.92 21.06
CA GLU A 26 9.38 -16.74 22.21
C GLU A 26 10.64 -16.89 23.06
N VAL A 27 10.50 -16.60 24.35
CA VAL A 27 11.59 -16.65 25.31
C VAL A 27 11.25 -17.64 26.42
N GLU A 28 12.15 -18.59 26.65
CA GLU A 28 12.16 -19.53 27.76
C GLU A 28 13.50 -19.42 28.48
N ASP A 29 13.52 -19.50 29.82
CA ASP A 29 14.75 -19.42 30.64
C ASP A 29 15.69 -18.24 30.30
N ASN A 30 15.12 -17.08 29.96
CA ASN A 30 15.84 -15.86 29.56
C ASN A 30 16.66 -16.00 28.25
N GLN A 31 16.27 -16.95 27.39
CA GLN A 31 16.85 -17.17 26.06
C GLN A 31 15.75 -17.22 25.00
N VAL A 32 16.04 -16.68 23.81
CA VAL A 32 15.13 -16.76 22.66
C VAL A 32 15.15 -18.19 22.13
N VAL A 33 13.99 -18.88 22.17
CA VAL A 33 13.83 -20.24 21.64
C VAL A 33 13.31 -20.25 20.21
N SER A 34 12.50 -19.26 19.83
CA SER A 34 11.98 -19.10 18.48
C SER A 34 11.80 -17.62 18.14
N SER A 35 11.84 -17.29 16.85
CA SER A 35 11.48 -15.96 16.36
C SER A 35 10.76 -16.07 15.04
N GLU A 36 9.60 -15.41 14.92
CA GLU A 36 8.78 -15.38 13.73
C GLU A 36 8.47 -13.93 13.35
N VAL A 37 8.39 -13.63 12.05
CA VAL A 37 7.98 -12.32 11.55
C VAL A 37 6.52 -12.41 11.11
N ILE A 38 5.65 -11.66 11.78
CA ILE A 38 4.23 -11.56 11.46
C ILE A 38 3.94 -10.23 10.78
N GLY A 39 3.10 -10.27 9.74
CA GLY A 39 2.56 -9.07 9.12
C GLY A 39 1.40 -8.49 9.92
N SER A 40 1.29 -7.17 9.93
CA SER A 40 0.14 -6.43 10.47
C SER A 40 -1.14 -6.64 9.65
N ASN A 41 -1.08 -7.30 8.48
CA ASN A 41 -2.20 -7.54 7.57
C ASN A 41 -3.05 -6.29 7.26
N GLY A 42 -2.44 -5.10 7.24
CA GLY A 42 -3.14 -3.84 6.97
C GLY A 42 -4.04 -3.34 8.12
N VAL A 43 -3.88 -3.90 9.33
CA VAL A 43 -4.68 -3.54 10.49
C VAL A 43 -4.26 -2.16 11.02
N GLY A 44 -5.21 -1.22 11.06
CA GLY A 44 -4.98 0.17 11.49
C GLY A 44 -4.63 0.33 12.97
N HIS A 45 -4.15 1.54 13.31
CA HIS A 45 -3.54 1.98 14.59
C HIS A 45 -4.22 1.50 15.89
N GLY A 46 -5.53 1.24 15.91
CA GLY A 46 -6.27 0.79 17.09
C GLY A 46 -6.33 -0.74 17.26
N ALA A 47 -6.24 -1.51 16.18
CA ALA A 47 -6.46 -2.95 16.20
C ALA A 47 -5.15 -3.76 16.26
N LEU A 48 -3.99 -3.11 16.09
CA LEU A 48 -2.67 -3.71 16.30
C LEU A 48 -2.45 -4.20 17.74
N ALA A 49 -2.97 -3.45 18.72
CA ALA A 49 -2.91 -3.87 20.13
C ALA A 49 -3.75 -5.12 20.40
N GLY A 50 -4.91 -5.25 19.72
CA GLY A 50 -5.74 -6.45 19.77
C GLY A 50 -5.06 -7.65 19.13
N LEU A 51 -4.42 -7.45 17.96
CA LEU A 51 -3.66 -8.52 17.30
C LEU A 51 -2.50 -9.04 18.17
N LEU A 52 -1.78 -8.14 18.85
CA LEU A 52 -0.72 -8.54 19.77
C LEU A 52 -1.26 -9.28 21.00
N ALA A 53 -2.43 -8.86 21.50
CA ALA A 53 -3.11 -9.55 22.59
C ALA A 53 -3.56 -10.96 22.18
N ASP A 54 -4.14 -11.11 20.99
CA ASP A 54 -4.59 -12.38 20.42
C ASP A 54 -3.42 -13.35 20.16
N GLN A 55 -2.20 -12.83 20.01
CA GLN A 55 -0.98 -13.64 19.85
C GLN A 55 -0.31 -14.02 21.19
N ASP A 56 -0.96 -13.70 22.33
CA ASP A 56 -0.43 -13.90 23.69
C ASP A 56 0.92 -13.20 23.92
N VAL A 57 1.09 -11.99 23.40
CA VAL A 57 2.33 -11.20 23.57
C VAL A 57 2.37 -10.58 24.97
N ASP A 58 3.40 -10.90 25.75
CA ASP A 58 3.61 -10.34 27.09
C ASP A 58 4.24 -8.94 27.05
N VAL A 59 5.15 -8.71 26.10
CA VAL A 59 5.99 -7.51 26.01
C VAL A 59 6.07 -7.01 24.58
N LEU A 60 5.90 -5.71 24.37
CA LEU A 60 6.14 -5.04 23.09
C LEU A 60 7.33 -4.08 23.19
N ILE A 61 8.32 -4.23 22.32
CA ILE A 61 9.44 -3.31 22.14
C ILE A 61 9.21 -2.50 20.86
N CYS A 62 9.23 -1.17 20.96
CA CYS A 62 9.10 -0.29 19.81
C CYS A 62 9.93 0.99 19.97
N GLY A 63 10.21 1.69 18.88
CA GLY A 63 10.83 3.02 18.94
C GLY A 63 9.85 4.06 19.48
N GLY A 64 8.93 4.53 18.64
CA GLY A 64 7.91 5.52 18.98
C GLY A 64 6.50 4.95 18.91
N ILE A 65 5.67 5.36 19.87
CA ILE A 65 4.28 4.95 19.98
C ILE A 65 3.41 6.12 20.46
N GLY A 66 2.25 6.31 19.83
CA GLY A 66 1.29 7.34 20.21
C GLY A 66 0.45 6.95 21.43
N GLY A 67 -0.03 7.93 22.19
CA GLY A 67 -0.76 7.70 23.45
C GLY A 67 -2.00 6.80 23.33
N GLY A 68 -2.71 6.85 22.18
CA GLY A 68 -3.84 5.95 21.91
C GLY A 68 -3.44 4.47 21.86
N ALA A 69 -2.32 4.15 21.23
CA ALA A 69 -1.82 2.77 21.13
C ALA A 69 -1.26 2.28 22.47
N GLN A 70 -0.65 3.16 23.27
CA GLN A 70 -0.22 2.81 24.63
C GLN A 70 -1.40 2.41 25.52
N THR A 71 -2.50 3.17 25.42
CA THR A 71 -3.72 2.90 26.17
C THR A 71 -4.32 1.55 25.77
N ALA A 72 -4.35 1.25 24.47
CA ALA A 72 -4.85 -0.03 23.96
C ALA A 72 -3.98 -1.22 24.41
N LEU A 73 -2.65 -1.08 24.41
CA LEU A 73 -1.73 -2.13 24.90
C LEU A 73 -1.86 -2.35 26.41
N ALA A 74 -2.00 -1.26 27.18
CA ALA A 74 -2.21 -1.35 28.63
C ALA A 74 -3.54 -2.04 28.97
N GLN A 75 -4.61 -1.77 28.20
CA GLN A 75 -5.89 -2.47 28.31
C GLN A 75 -5.81 -3.95 27.94
N ALA A 76 -4.96 -4.28 26.95
CA ALA A 76 -4.67 -5.66 26.57
C ALA A 76 -3.73 -6.39 27.54
N GLY A 77 -3.14 -5.71 28.53
CA GLY A 77 -2.20 -6.30 29.48
C GLY A 77 -0.78 -6.50 28.94
N VAL A 78 -0.44 -5.90 27.80
CA VAL A 78 0.88 -6.02 27.17
C VAL A 78 1.83 -4.98 27.77
N LYS A 79 3.00 -5.42 28.26
CA LYS A 79 4.03 -4.50 28.78
C LYS A 79 4.73 -3.78 27.64
N LEU A 80 4.67 -2.45 27.64
CA LEU A 80 5.29 -1.63 26.61
C LEU A 80 6.72 -1.22 26.99
N CYS A 81 7.64 -1.36 26.04
CA CYS A 81 9.01 -0.87 26.05
C CYS A 81 9.23 0.06 24.86
N ALA A 82 8.82 1.32 25.02
CA ALA A 82 9.06 2.38 24.05
C ALA A 82 10.46 2.97 24.19
N GLY A 83 11.00 3.51 23.08
CA GLY A 83 12.31 4.17 23.00
C GLY A 83 13.43 3.33 22.39
N ALA A 84 13.15 2.11 21.93
CA ALA A 84 14.17 1.23 21.41
C ALA A 84 14.61 1.63 19.99
N GLN A 85 15.92 1.65 19.76
CA GLN A 85 16.54 1.96 18.47
C GLN A 85 17.64 0.93 18.16
N GLY A 86 17.90 0.69 16.87
CA GLY A 86 18.91 -0.28 16.42
C GLY A 86 18.31 -1.61 16.00
N GLY A 87 19.09 -2.70 16.11
CA GLY A 87 18.69 -4.03 15.67
C GLY A 87 17.62 -4.66 16.55
N ALA A 88 16.65 -5.35 15.95
CA ALA A 88 15.55 -5.99 16.70
C ALA A 88 16.06 -7.04 17.69
N ASP A 89 17.00 -7.89 17.26
CA ASP A 89 17.58 -8.94 18.10
C ASP A 89 18.37 -8.35 19.28
N GLN A 90 19.11 -7.26 19.04
CA GLN A 90 19.88 -6.57 20.08
C GLN A 90 18.98 -5.97 21.16
N ALA A 91 17.81 -5.43 20.80
CA ALA A 91 16.89 -4.88 21.79
C ALA A 91 16.20 -5.95 22.63
N VAL A 92 15.90 -7.12 22.05
CA VAL A 92 15.38 -8.26 22.83
C VAL A 92 16.45 -8.73 23.82
N GLU A 93 17.69 -8.88 23.39
CA GLU A 93 18.79 -9.22 24.28
C GLU A 93 18.99 -8.19 25.40
N ALA A 94 18.95 -6.89 25.07
CA ALA A 94 19.06 -5.80 26.05
C ALA A 94 17.88 -5.82 27.04
N TYR A 95 16.68 -6.17 26.58
CA TYR A 95 15.51 -6.33 27.44
C TYR A 95 15.67 -7.51 28.41
N LEU A 96 16.16 -8.66 27.93
CA LEU A 96 16.44 -9.85 28.76
C LEU A 96 17.56 -9.62 29.77
N LYS A 97 18.49 -8.71 29.49
CA LYS A 97 19.53 -8.26 30.43
C LYS A 97 19.02 -7.21 31.44
N GLY A 98 17.81 -6.69 31.24
CA GLY A 98 17.24 -5.61 32.06
C GLY A 98 17.87 -4.24 31.81
N GLU A 99 18.61 -4.07 30.71
CA GLU A 99 19.31 -2.85 30.33
C GLU A 99 18.41 -1.88 29.52
N LEU A 100 17.32 -2.41 28.94
CA LEU A 100 16.37 -1.62 28.17
C LEU A 100 15.40 -0.87 29.09
N VAL A 101 15.65 0.41 29.33
CA VAL A 101 14.74 1.30 30.08
C VAL A 101 13.72 1.90 29.12
N SER A 102 12.43 1.67 29.39
CA SER A 102 11.39 2.29 28.59
C SER A 102 11.39 3.80 28.79
N THR A 103 11.48 4.56 27.70
CA THR A 103 11.41 6.02 27.73
C THR A 103 9.97 6.55 27.76
N GLY A 104 8.96 5.68 27.81
CA GLY A 104 7.55 6.08 27.76
C GLY A 104 7.12 6.63 26.40
N ALA A 105 5.99 7.34 26.35
CA ALA A 105 5.50 8.00 25.13
C ALA A 105 6.54 9.02 24.64
N ASN A 106 7.24 8.69 23.56
CA ASN A 106 8.23 9.58 22.97
C ASN A 106 7.71 10.29 21.70
N CYS A 107 6.38 10.40 21.60
CA CYS A 107 5.75 11.25 20.59
C CYS A 107 5.23 12.48 21.31
N ASP A 108 6.10 13.48 21.47
CA ASP A 108 5.73 14.87 21.72
C ASP A 108 4.95 15.39 20.51
N HIS A 109 3.69 15.01 20.41
CA HIS A 109 2.76 15.75 19.56
C HIS A 109 2.40 17.00 20.34
N HIS A 110 2.94 18.14 19.92
CA HIS A 110 2.64 19.44 20.49
C HIS A 110 1.13 19.60 20.72
N HIS A 111 0.80 19.90 21.98
CA HIS A 111 -0.47 20.40 22.45
C HIS A 111 -0.93 21.60 21.61
N HIS A 112 -2.10 21.48 20.98
CA HIS A 112 -3.10 22.52 21.14
C HIS A 112 -4.24 21.90 21.97
N GLU A 113 -4.39 22.39 23.20
CA GLU A 113 -5.64 22.34 23.96
C GLU A 113 -6.78 22.73 23.01
N GLU A 114 -7.88 21.99 22.92
CA GLU A 114 -8.87 21.90 23.99
C GLU A 114 -9.44 20.49 24.12
N GLY A 115 -9.64 20.07 25.38
CA GLY A 115 -9.92 18.70 25.75
C GLY A 115 -11.34 18.24 25.47
N HIS A 116 -11.45 16.95 25.14
CA HIS A 116 -12.61 16.15 25.49
C HIS A 116 -12.14 14.81 26.04
N GLY A 117 -12.20 14.70 27.37
CA GLY A 117 -12.14 13.42 28.06
C GLY A 117 -13.43 12.66 27.80
N CYS A 118 -13.32 11.40 27.40
CA CYS A 118 -14.47 10.51 27.27
C CYS A 118 -14.90 10.04 28.65
N GLY A 119 -15.77 10.83 29.28
CA GLY A 119 -16.67 10.39 30.34
C GLY A 119 -17.93 9.76 29.73
N ASP A 120 -18.41 8.75 30.44
CA ASP A 120 -19.66 8.01 30.27
C ASP A 120 -20.92 8.90 30.16
N HIS A 121 -22.04 8.24 29.77
CA HIS A 121 -23.44 8.69 29.64
C HIS A 121 -23.87 8.91 28.18
N GLY A 122 -24.88 8.21 27.65
CA GLY A 122 -26.15 7.91 28.29
C GLY A 122 -27.17 8.98 27.87
N GLU A 123 -28.04 8.60 26.93
CA GLU A 123 -29.30 9.28 26.59
C GLU A 123 -29.25 10.59 25.78
N GLY A 124 -29.54 10.44 24.47
CA GLY A 124 -30.66 11.11 23.83
C GLY A 124 -30.47 12.55 23.37
N HIS A 125 -30.27 12.75 22.06
CA HIS A 125 -31.06 13.69 21.26
C HIS A 125 -30.91 13.33 19.77
N GLY A 126 -32.05 13.09 19.12
CA GLY A 126 -32.14 12.81 17.69
C GLY A 126 -32.54 14.03 16.87
N CYS A 127 -32.01 14.07 15.65
CA CYS A 127 -32.68 14.47 14.41
C CYS A 127 -31.81 13.88 13.28
N GLY A 128 -32.29 13.12 12.30
CA GLY A 128 -33.61 13.13 11.70
C GLY A 128 -33.58 14.03 10.47
N SER A 129 -33.56 13.38 9.29
CA SER A 129 -33.92 13.90 7.96
C SER A 129 -32.77 14.34 7.06
N GLY A 130 -32.74 13.72 5.87
CA GLY A 130 -31.72 13.90 4.84
C GLY A 130 -32.01 15.02 3.85
N CYS A 131 -31.17 15.12 2.83
CA CYS A 131 -31.42 15.95 1.65
C CYS A 131 -30.77 15.31 0.42
N SER A 132 -31.61 14.98 -0.56
CA SER A 132 -31.25 14.68 -1.94
C SER A 132 -30.93 15.97 -2.70
N SER A 133 -30.00 15.89 -3.67
CA SER A 133 -29.90 16.63 -4.96
C SER A 133 -30.44 18.08 -5.07
N HIS A 134 -29.59 19.03 -5.48
CA HIS A 134 -29.70 19.79 -6.75
C HIS A 134 -28.55 20.79 -6.95
N ASP A 135 -28.36 21.04 -8.25
CA ASP A 135 -27.49 21.92 -9.02
C ASP A 135 -27.37 23.42 -8.63
N GLU A 136 -26.27 23.99 -9.15
CA GLU A 136 -25.95 25.39 -9.54
C GLU A 136 -26.15 26.53 -8.52
N GLU A 137 -25.06 27.16 -8.10
CA GLU A 137 -24.74 28.56 -8.44
C GLU A 137 -23.44 29.05 -7.75
N GLU A 138 -22.77 29.96 -8.44
CA GLU A 138 -21.44 30.49 -8.20
C GLU A 138 -21.23 31.14 -6.82
N HIS A 139 -20.16 30.72 -6.13
CA HIS A 139 -19.44 31.60 -5.20
C HIS A 139 -17.95 31.54 -5.49
N GLY A 140 -17.49 32.46 -6.33
CA GLY A 140 -16.09 32.78 -6.48
C GLY A 140 -15.53 33.45 -5.21
N CYS A 141 -14.41 32.93 -4.72
CA CYS A 141 -13.47 33.70 -3.93
C CYS A 141 -12.11 33.67 -4.64
N GLY A 142 -11.86 34.73 -5.42
CA GLY A 142 -10.50 35.03 -5.87
C GLY A 142 -9.67 35.54 -4.69
N SER A 143 -8.47 35.02 -4.53
CA SER A 143 -7.34 35.70 -3.89
C SER A 143 -6.05 34.98 -4.26
N GLY A 144 -5.20 35.69 -5.01
CA GLY A 144 -3.87 35.23 -5.35
C GLY A 144 -2.97 35.14 -4.12
N CYS A 145 -2.00 34.24 -4.19
CA CYS A 145 -0.78 34.31 -3.39
C CYS A 145 0.40 33.92 -4.29
N GLY A 146 1.01 34.94 -4.91
CA GLY A 146 2.43 34.89 -5.19
C GLY A 146 3.19 35.24 -3.91
N GLY A 147 4.34 34.60 -3.69
CA GLY A 147 5.31 35.04 -2.68
C GLY A 147 5.95 33.91 -1.89
N HIS A 148 7.22 33.64 -2.21
CA HIS A 148 8.14 32.71 -1.57
C HIS A 148 8.23 32.84 -0.03
N GLY A 149 8.37 31.69 0.64
CA GLY A 149 8.96 31.55 1.97
C GLY A 149 9.73 30.24 2.04
N GLU A 150 11.04 30.33 2.19
CA GLU A 150 11.99 29.22 2.31
C GLU A 150 11.86 28.52 3.67
N ASP A 151 10.75 27.84 3.95
CA ASP A 151 10.62 26.98 5.14
C ASP A 151 9.64 25.86 4.80
N GLY A 152 10.19 24.74 4.32
CA GLY A 152 9.45 23.61 3.77
C GLY A 152 8.53 22.93 4.78
N HIS A 153 7.29 23.41 4.88
CA HIS A 153 6.18 22.71 5.53
C HIS A 153 4.96 22.75 4.61
N GLY A 154 4.98 21.91 3.58
CA GLY A 154 3.80 21.59 2.77
C GLY A 154 2.96 20.54 3.49
N CYS A 155 1.68 20.86 3.72
CA CYS A 155 0.67 19.95 4.26
C CYS A 155 0.63 18.63 3.48
N GLY A 156 1.10 17.55 4.11
CA GLY A 156 1.17 16.21 3.52
C GLY A 156 -0.13 15.43 3.71
N CYS A 157 -1.14 15.70 2.89
CA CYS A 157 -2.19 14.73 2.59
C CYS A 157 -2.16 14.42 1.08
N GLY A 158 -1.71 13.21 0.76
CA GLY A 158 -1.50 12.74 -0.60
C GLY A 158 -0.15 12.04 -0.68
N SER A 159 -0.16 10.74 -0.97
CA SER A 159 1.03 9.99 -1.35
C SER A 159 1.80 10.81 -2.37
N ARG A 160 2.96 11.34 -1.98
CA ARG A 160 3.82 12.08 -2.90
C ARG A 160 4.10 11.14 -4.07
N PRO A 161 3.75 11.51 -5.31
CA PRO A 161 4.23 10.76 -6.47
C PRO A 161 5.75 10.67 -6.32
N ALA A 162 6.31 9.46 -6.40
CA ALA A 162 7.76 9.26 -6.40
C ALA A 162 8.43 9.89 -7.64
N ILE A 163 7.65 10.55 -8.50
CA ILE A 163 7.99 11.12 -9.78
C ILE A 163 7.84 12.64 -9.63
N THR A 164 8.87 13.37 -10.02
CA THR A 164 8.87 14.83 -10.08
C THR A 164 8.79 15.27 -11.54
N GLY A 165 7.95 16.24 -11.86
CA GLY A 165 7.85 16.80 -13.21
C GLY A 165 6.79 17.88 -13.32
N ARG A 166 6.82 18.65 -14.42
CA ARG A 166 5.95 19.82 -14.64
C ARG A 166 4.45 19.47 -14.78
N ASN A 167 4.16 18.23 -15.13
CA ASN A 167 2.80 17.72 -15.35
C ASN A 167 2.29 16.84 -14.20
N VAL A 168 3.13 16.54 -13.19
CA VAL A 168 2.73 15.70 -12.05
C VAL A 168 1.58 16.35 -11.28
N GLY A 169 0.52 15.58 -11.02
CA GLY A 169 -0.70 16.03 -10.36
C GLY A 169 -1.71 16.74 -11.28
N LYS A 170 -1.40 16.88 -12.58
CA LYS A 170 -2.30 17.49 -13.57
C LYS A 170 -3.00 16.43 -14.43
N THR A 171 -4.15 16.79 -14.96
CA THR A 171 -4.90 15.91 -15.87
C THR A 171 -4.30 16.03 -17.27
N CYS A 172 -3.66 14.97 -17.73
CA CYS A 172 -2.99 14.91 -19.02
C CYS A 172 -3.83 14.10 -20.00
N ARG A 173 -3.98 14.61 -21.22
CA ARG A 173 -4.56 13.89 -22.35
C ARG A 173 -3.46 13.52 -23.31
N THR A 174 -3.24 12.22 -23.50
CA THR A 174 -2.16 11.73 -24.34
C THR A 174 -2.67 10.76 -25.39
N HIS A 175 -2.16 10.88 -26.61
CA HIS A 175 -2.15 9.74 -27.51
C HIS A 175 -0.92 8.88 -27.22
N TYR A 176 -1.10 7.58 -27.29
CA TYR A 176 -0.02 6.62 -27.24
C TYR A 176 -0.20 5.48 -28.23
N ARG A 177 0.93 4.86 -28.57
CA ARG A 177 1.04 3.59 -29.28
C ARG A 177 2.02 2.69 -28.56
N GLY A 178 1.53 1.55 -28.08
CA GLY A 178 2.32 0.51 -27.43
C GLY A 178 2.69 -0.62 -28.39
N THR A 179 3.99 -0.91 -28.49
CA THR A 179 4.53 -2.02 -29.30
C THR A 179 5.50 -2.88 -28.49
N PHE A 180 5.54 -4.17 -28.75
CA PHE A 180 6.58 -5.06 -28.24
C PHE A 180 7.92 -4.81 -28.96
N ASN A 181 9.02 -5.39 -28.42
CA ASN A 181 10.34 -5.33 -29.06
C ASN A 181 10.41 -5.98 -30.45
N ASP A 182 9.47 -6.87 -30.78
CA ASP A 182 9.35 -7.46 -32.11
C ASP A 182 8.64 -6.54 -33.13
N GLY A 183 8.19 -5.35 -32.69
CA GLY A 183 7.44 -4.38 -33.49
C GLY A 183 5.93 -4.64 -33.54
N THR A 184 5.43 -5.70 -32.90
CA THR A 184 4.00 -6.01 -32.81
C THR A 184 3.30 -5.01 -31.91
N GLN A 185 2.27 -4.35 -32.44
CA GLN A 185 1.42 -3.43 -31.69
C GLN A 185 0.43 -4.20 -30.83
N PHE A 186 0.41 -3.92 -29.53
CA PHE A 186 -0.54 -4.53 -28.59
C PHE A 186 -1.68 -3.59 -28.21
N ASP A 187 -1.41 -2.29 -28.16
CA ASP A 187 -2.41 -1.30 -27.79
C ASP A 187 -2.10 0.06 -28.44
N SER A 188 -3.15 0.81 -28.77
CA SER A 188 -3.01 2.13 -29.37
C SER A 188 -4.26 2.96 -29.13
N SER A 189 -4.06 4.15 -28.57
CA SER A 189 -5.12 5.16 -28.46
C SER A 189 -5.58 5.68 -29.83
N TYR A 190 -4.72 5.65 -30.85
CA TYR A 190 -5.08 6.13 -32.19
C TYR A 190 -6.13 5.23 -32.84
N ASP A 191 -6.11 3.93 -32.54
CA ASP A 191 -7.09 2.97 -33.06
C ASP A 191 -8.47 3.18 -32.42
N ARG A 192 -8.48 3.69 -31.18
CA ARG A 192 -9.70 4.08 -30.44
C ARG A 192 -10.23 5.45 -30.86
N GLY A 193 -9.42 6.28 -31.50
CA GLY A 193 -9.80 7.62 -31.97
C GLY A 193 -9.94 8.68 -30.88
N GLU A 194 -9.70 8.33 -29.61
CA GLU A 194 -9.81 9.24 -28.47
C GLU A 194 -8.51 9.22 -27.64
N PRO A 195 -8.01 10.39 -27.20
CA PRO A 195 -6.83 10.47 -26.34
C PRO A 195 -7.14 9.93 -24.95
N LEU A 196 -6.17 9.26 -24.35
CA LEU A 196 -6.28 8.76 -22.98
C LEU A 196 -6.15 9.94 -22.00
N GLU A 197 -7.17 10.16 -21.17
CA GLU A 197 -7.14 11.14 -20.09
C GLU A 197 -6.81 10.45 -18.76
N PHE A 198 -5.76 10.90 -18.10
CA PHE A 198 -5.31 10.36 -16.80
C PHE A 198 -4.61 11.44 -15.98
N VAL A 199 -4.50 11.24 -14.66
CA VAL A 199 -3.76 12.16 -13.78
C VAL A 199 -2.30 11.68 -13.67
N CYS A 200 -1.37 12.49 -14.17
CA CYS A 200 0.05 12.13 -14.17
C CYS A 200 0.58 12.00 -12.74
N GLY A 201 1.18 10.85 -12.41
CA GLY A 201 1.74 10.57 -11.08
C GLY A 201 0.71 10.13 -10.04
N ALA A 202 -0.57 9.96 -10.42
CA ALA A 202 -1.59 9.40 -9.52
C ALA A 202 -1.49 7.87 -9.37
N GLY A 203 -0.58 7.20 -10.08
CA GLY A 203 -0.44 5.75 -10.06
C GLY A 203 -1.57 5.02 -10.80
N GLN A 204 -2.33 5.74 -11.64
CA GLN A 204 -3.34 5.15 -12.52
C GLN A 204 -2.71 4.49 -13.75
N MET A 205 -1.50 4.91 -14.12
CA MET A 205 -0.73 4.39 -15.25
C MET A 205 0.56 3.72 -14.75
N ILE A 206 1.19 2.96 -15.64
CA ILE A 206 2.50 2.35 -15.36
C ILE A 206 3.54 3.43 -15.05
N LYS A 207 4.47 3.13 -14.14
CA LYS A 207 5.44 4.11 -13.60
C LYS A 207 6.25 4.79 -14.70
N GLY A 208 6.69 4.02 -15.69
CA GLY A 208 7.47 4.54 -16.81
C GLY A 208 6.68 5.49 -17.73
N PHE A 209 5.37 5.27 -17.86
CA PHE A 209 4.49 6.15 -18.63
C PHE A 209 4.27 7.47 -17.89
N ASP A 210 3.99 7.40 -16.60
CA ASP A 210 3.85 8.58 -15.74
C ASP A 210 5.15 9.39 -15.73
N ALA A 211 6.31 8.75 -15.62
CA ALA A 211 7.62 9.40 -15.63
C ALA A 211 7.92 10.10 -16.96
N ALA A 212 7.56 9.49 -18.08
CA ALA A 212 7.73 10.11 -19.40
C ALA A 212 6.86 11.36 -19.54
N VAL A 213 5.57 11.26 -19.20
CA VAL A 213 4.63 12.38 -19.34
C VAL A 213 4.90 13.50 -18.33
N ALA A 214 5.50 13.18 -17.18
CA ALA A 214 5.84 14.14 -16.14
C ALA A 214 6.69 15.31 -16.66
N ASP A 215 7.63 15.05 -17.58
CA ASP A 215 8.57 16.04 -18.12
C ASP A 215 8.24 16.53 -19.55
N MET A 216 7.24 15.95 -20.21
CA MET A 216 6.85 16.31 -21.57
C MET A 216 6.20 17.69 -21.70
N GLU A 217 6.39 18.34 -22.85
CA GLU A 217 5.66 19.55 -23.22
C GLU A 217 4.38 19.22 -23.99
N VAL A 218 3.37 20.08 -23.89
CA VAL A 218 2.13 19.93 -24.68
C VAL A 218 2.47 20.02 -26.17
N GLY A 219 2.05 19.02 -26.94
CA GLY A 219 2.37 18.82 -28.35
C GLY A 219 3.66 18.02 -28.60
N GLN A 220 4.41 17.65 -27.56
CA GLN A 220 5.62 16.83 -27.70
C GLN A 220 5.25 15.36 -27.92
N VAL A 221 6.02 14.71 -28.80
CA VAL A 221 6.01 13.26 -28.98
C VAL A 221 7.31 12.70 -28.43
N THR A 222 7.24 11.63 -27.64
CA THR A 222 8.40 10.97 -27.05
C THR A 222 8.24 9.46 -27.14
N ASP A 223 9.29 8.79 -27.58
CA ASP A 223 9.37 7.34 -27.63
C ASP A 223 10.16 6.86 -26.41
N ILE A 224 9.52 6.05 -25.58
CA ILE A 224 10.13 5.46 -24.39
C ILE A 224 10.18 3.94 -24.53
N HIS A 225 11.24 3.37 -24.00
CA HIS A 225 11.41 1.93 -23.86
C HIS A 225 11.36 1.61 -22.37
N LEU A 226 10.35 0.82 -21.96
CA LEU A 226 10.10 0.47 -20.58
C LEU A 226 10.50 -0.98 -20.31
N MET A 227 11.36 -1.16 -19.32
CA MET A 227 11.65 -2.48 -18.79
C MET A 227 10.43 -3.03 -18.02
N PRO A 228 10.31 -4.36 -17.84
CA PRO A 228 9.18 -4.95 -17.12
C PRO A 228 8.94 -4.31 -15.75
N GLU A 229 10.00 -4.01 -15.00
CA GLU A 229 9.97 -3.38 -13.67
C GLU A 229 9.31 -1.98 -13.66
N GLU A 230 9.35 -1.26 -14.78
CA GLU A 230 8.79 0.09 -14.94
C GLU A 230 7.40 0.08 -15.60
N ALA A 231 6.99 -1.09 -16.12
CA ALA A 231 5.72 -1.33 -16.79
C ALA A 231 4.77 -2.16 -15.93
N TYR A 232 4.64 -3.45 -16.22
CA TYR A 232 3.71 -4.38 -15.58
C TYR A 232 4.36 -5.28 -14.53
N GLY A 233 5.60 -5.00 -14.14
CA GLY A 233 6.39 -5.79 -13.21
C GLY A 233 7.00 -7.04 -13.84
N MET A 234 7.76 -7.76 -13.03
CA MET A 234 8.17 -9.13 -13.32
C MET A 234 6.99 -10.07 -13.08
N PRO A 235 6.91 -11.21 -13.80
CA PRO A 235 5.91 -12.22 -13.52
C PRO A 235 6.17 -12.75 -12.10
N ASP A 236 5.15 -12.65 -11.25
CA ASP A 236 5.19 -13.17 -9.91
C ASP A 236 4.99 -14.69 -9.95
N PRO A 237 5.98 -15.49 -9.52
CA PRO A 237 5.83 -16.94 -9.47
C PRO A 237 4.76 -17.37 -8.46
N ASN A 238 4.45 -16.53 -7.47
CA ASN A 238 3.38 -16.76 -6.51
C ASN A 238 1.97 -16.50 -7.09
N ALA A 239 1.87 -15.79 -8.22
CA ALA A 239 0.62 -15.62 -8.95
C ALA A 239 0.33 -16.82 -9.87
N ILE A 240 1.25 -17.78 -9.95
CA ILE A 240 1.04 -19.09 -10.56
C ILE A 240 0.67 -20.06 -9.45
N PHE A 241 -0.54 -20.61 -9.50
CA PHE A 241 -1.01 -21.57 -8.50
C PHE A 241 -1.72 -22.74 -9.17
N THR A 242 -1.56 -23.92 -8.56
CA THR A 242 -2.16 -25.16 -9.04
C THR A 242 -3.34 -25.53 -8.14
N ILE A 243 -4.48 -25.83 -8.76
CA ILE A 243 -5.70 -26.24 -8.08
C ILE A 243 -6.08 -27.64 -8.57
N GLU A 244 -6.67 -28.45 -7.70
CA GLU A 244 -7.23 -29.74 -8.08
C GLU A 244 -8.52 -29.55 -8.88
N ILE A 245 -8.65 -30.29 -9.99
CA ILE A 245 -9.85 -30.29 -10.85
C ILE A 245 -11.11 -30.60 -10.04
N ALA A 246 -10.99 -31.46 -9.01
CA ALA A 246 -12.08 -31.82 -8.11
C ALA A 246 -12.66 -30.63 -7.32
N GLN A 247 -11.86 -29.59 -7.07
CA GLN A 247 -12.29 -28.39 -6.34
C GLN A 247 -12.95 -27.36 -7.26
N LEU A 248 -12.86 -27.55 -8.59
CA LEU A 248 -13.39 -26.65 -9.60
C LEU A 248 -14.38 -27.38 -10.52
N PRO A 249 -15.67 -27.43 -10.15
CA PRO A 249 -16.70 -27.99 -11.03
C PRO A 249 -16.74 -27.21 -12.36
N GLY A 250 -16.47 -27.90 -13.47
CA GLY A 250 -16.37 -27.30 -14.82
C GLY A 250 -14.95 -27.18 -15.37
N SER A 251 -13.92 -27.49 -14.57
CA SER A 251 -12.51 -27.47 -15.00
C SER A 251 -12.14 -28.58 -16.01
N GLU A 252 -12.95 -29.64 -16.11
CA GLU A 252 -12.78 -30.73 -17.07
C GLU A 252 -12.79 -30.26 -18.53
N ASN A 253 -13.54 -29.20 -18.84
CA ASN A 253 -13.64 -28.63 -20.19
C ASN A 253 -12.66 -27.49 -20.46
N LEU A 254 -11.76 -27.17 -19.52
CA LEU A 254 -10.79 -26.10 -19.73
C LEU A 254 -9.63 -26.58 -20.60
N GLU A 255 -9.21 -25.72 -21.52
CA GLU A 255 -8.07 -25.95 -22.40
C GLU A 255 -6.84 -25.16 -21.95
N VAL A 256 -5.64 -25.71 -22.20
CA VAL A 256 -4.38 -24.99 -21.96
C VAL A 256 -4.32 -23.75 -22.84
N GLY A 257 -4.05 -22.60 -22.23
CA GLY A 257 -4.04 -21.29 -22.86
C GLY A 257 -5.37 -20.54 -22.78
N GLN A 258 -6.45 -21.16 -22.27
CA GLN A 258 -7.74 -20.50 -22.10
C GLN A 258 -7.69 -19.51 -20.93
N GLN A 259 -8.27 -18.32 -21.15
CA GLN A 259 -8.52 -17.36 -20.08
C GLN A 259 -9.86 -17.67 -19.41
N VAL A 260 -9.85 -17.76 -18.08
CA VAL A 260 -11.03 -18.04 -17.26
C VAL A 260 -11.10 -17.06 -16.09
N TYR A 261 -12.28 -16.88 -15.52
CA TYR A 261 -12.44 -16.07 -14.31
C TYR A 261 -12.58 -16.99 -13.11
N LEU A 262 -11.66 -16.88 -12.16
CA LEU A 262 -11.77 -17.54 -10.86
C LEU A 262 -12.30 -16.54 -9.83
N SER A 263 -13.00 -17.02 -8.81
CA SER A 263 -13.45 -16.17 -7.70
C SER A 263 -12.48 -16.30 -6.54
N ASN A 264 -12.02 -15.17 -5.99
CA ASN A 264 -11.18 -15.19 -4.79
C ASN A 264 -12.03 -15.50 -3.53
N GLN A 265 -11.39 -15.60 -2.36
CA GLN A 265 -12.07 -15.84 -1.08
C GLN A 265 -13.15 -14.81 -0.70
N TYR A 266 -13.11 -13.63 -1.32
CA TYR A 266 -14.08 -12.55 -1.15
C TYR A 266 -15.18 -12.57 -2.22
N GLY A 267 -15.21 -13.58 -3.09
CA GLY A 267 -16.20 -13.75 -4.16
C GLY A 267 -15.98 -12.81 -5.35
N GLN A 268 -14.84 -12.12 -5.44
CA GLN A 268 -14.54 -11.24 -6.57
C GLN A 268 -13.94 -12.06 -7.71
N PRO A 269 -14.50 -11.98 -8.93
CA PRO A 269 -13.94 -12.65 -10.10
C PRO A 269 -12.63 -11.96 -10.51
N PHE A 270 -11.58 -12.73 -10.71
CA PHE A 270 -10.31 -12.28 -11.26
C PHE A 270 -9.93 -13.16 -12.47
N PRO A 271 -9.47 -12.56 -13.57
CA PRO A 271 -9.06 -13.31 -14.74
C PRO A 271 -7.76 -14.06 -14.47
N VAL A 272 -7.69 -15.31 -14.92
CA VAL A 272 -6.49 -16.15 -14.90
C VAL A 272 -6.36 -16.89 -16.22
N LYS A 273 -5.15 -17.30 -16.57
CA LYS A 273 -4.86 -18.10 -17.75
C LYS A 273 -4.44 -19.51 -17.36
N VAL A 274 -4.99 -20.51 -18.03
CA VAL A 274 -4.56 -21.90 -17.83
C VAL A 274 -3.19 -22.07 -18.49
N THR A 275 -2.15 -22.36 -17.71
CA THR A 275 -0.80 -22.63 -18.23
C THR A 275 -0.55 -24.11 -18.45
N GLU A 276 -1.13 -24.94 -17.59
CA GLU A 276 -0.95 -26.38 -17.63
C GLU A 276 -2.19 -27.09 -17.10
N LYS A 277 -2.49 -28.26 -17.66
CA LYS A 277 -3.58 -29.12 -17.24
C LYS A 277 -3.10 -30.56 -17.24
N GLU A 278 -3.20 -31.19 -16.08
CA GLU A 278 -2.93 -32.60 -15.84
C GLU A 278 -4.25 -33.33 -15.54
N ASP A 279 -4.20 -34.65 -15.35
CA ASP A 279 -5.39 -35.47 -15.14
C ASP A 279 -6.14 -35.16 -13.83
N ALA A 280 -5.44 -34.64 -12.81
CA ALA A 280 -6.00 -34.34 -11.48
C ALA A 280 -5.88 -32.86 -11.07
N THR A 281 -5.04 -32.10 -11.75
CA THR A 281 -4.54 -30.78 -11.34
C THR A 281 -4.52 -29.83 -12.53
N ILE A 282 -4.81 -28.55 -12.29
CA ILE A 282 -4.78 -27.50 -13.29
C ILE A 282 -4.00 -26.30 -12.73
N THR A 283 -3.06 -25.79 -13.52
CA THR A 283 -2.23 -24.65 -13.15
C THR A 283 -2.78 -23.40 -13.80
N PHE A 284 -3.03 -22.40 -12.97
CA PHE A 284 -3.50 -21.09 -13.38
C PHE A 284 -2.40 -20.06 -13.15
N ASP A 285 -2.31 -19.14 -14.08
CA ASP A 285 -1.46 -17.98 -14.03
C ASP A 285 -2.32 -16.73 -13.92
N ALA A 286 -2.25 -16.05 -12.78
CA ALA A 286 -2.92 -14.79 -12.51
C ALA A 286 -2.05 -13.57 -12.87
N ASN A 287 -0.87 -13.76 -13.45
CA ASN A 287 -0.03 -12.66 -13.91
C ASN A 287 -0.70 -11.91 -15.06
N HIS A 288 -0.41 -10.61 -15.13
CA HIS A 288 -0.80 -9.81 -16.28
C HIS A 288 -0.10 -10.33 -17.54
N GLU A 289 -0.79 -10.39 -18.68
CA GLU A 289 -0.24 -10.95 -19.95
C GLU A 289 1.04 -10.22 -20.45
N MET A 290 1.23 -9.01 -19.93
CA MET A 290 2.34 -8.10 -20.24
C MET A 290 3.43 -8.08 -19.15
N ALA A 291 3.25 -8.78 -18.03
CA ALA A 291 4.27 -8.90 -17.00
C ALA A 291 5.50 -9.64 -17.56
N GLY A 292 6.70 -9.14 -17.25
CA GLY A 292 7.97 -9.70 -17.76
C GLY A 292 8.32 -9.34 -19.20
N LYS A 293 7.49 -8.56 -19.92
CA LYS A 293 7.79 -8.14 -21.30
C LYS A 293 8.28 -6.70 -21.32
N GLU A 294 9.31 -6.45 -22.12
CA GLU A 294 9.75 -5.11 -22.47
C GLU A 294 8.76 -4.46 -23.43
N LEU A 295 8.34 -3.23 -23.12
CA LEU A 295 7.31 -2.51 -23.86
C LEU A 295 7.86 -1.19 -24.38
N ASN A 296 7.62 -0.92 -25.65
CA ASN A 296 7.92 0.37 -26.26
C ASN A 296 6.64 1.17 -26.35
N PHE A 297 6.68 2.41 -25.86
CA PHE A 297 5.56 3.33 -25.96
C PHE A 297 5.99 4.59 -26.69
N ARG A 298 5.24 4.93 -27.74
CA ARG A 298 5.29 6.26 -28.34
C ARG A 298 4.16 7.07 -27.76
N ILE A 299 4.47 8.12 -27.00
CA ILE A 299 3.52 8.97 -26.30
C ILE A 299 3.53 10.35 -26.92
N GLU A 300 2.36 10.94 -27.12
CA GLU A 300 2.11 12.28 -27.61
C GLU A 300 1.21 13.00 -26.61
N LEU A 301 1.71 14.07 -26.00
CA LEU A 301 0.94 14.85 -25.05
C LEU A 301 0.09 15.87 -25.81
N VAL A 302 -1.23 15.74 -25.74
CA VAL A 302 -2.17 16.60 -26.50
C VAL A 302 -2.58 17.82 -25.68
N GLU A 303 -2.88 17.61 -24.40
CA GLU A 303 -3.43 18.65 -23.53
C GLU A 303 -3.05 18.36 -22.07
N VAL A 304 -2.85 19.41 -21.27
CA VAL A 304 -2.67 19.32 -19.82
C VAL A 304 -3.60 20.34 -19.15
N LYS A 305 -4.37 19.89 -18.16
CA LYS A 305 -5.29 20.71 -17.36
C LYS A 305 -4.82 20.80 -15.91
#